data_AF-F0LN89-F1
#
_entry.id   AF-F0LN89-F1
#
_cell.length_a   1.000
_cell.length_b   1.000
_cell.length_c   1.000
_cell.angle_alpha   90.00
_cell.angle_beta   90.00
_cell.angle_gamma   90.00
#
_symmetry.space_group_name_H-M   'P 1'
#
loop_
_entity.id
_entity.type
_entity.pdbx_description
1 polymer ?
#
loop_
_entity_poly.entity_id
_entity_poly.type
_entity_poly.pdbx_seq_one_letter_code
_entity_poly.pdbx_strand_id
1 'polypeptide(L)'
;MAEVRLLDLPARAKKYIKNKEELEKEIMKDLIDNLPTSIKRIFFDTFNEYQEKKSKEAIITHDADKLDMLLQAIEYSKQGYNTEEWIKDVLSSLITPTAKRIADVILRCKE
;
A
#
# COMPACT_ATOMS: atom_id res chain seq x y z
N MET A 1 -7.25 -4.87 -4.12
CA MET A 1 -7.76 -4.83 -5.53
C MET A 1 -7.43 -6.12 -6.28
N ALA A 2 -6.17 -6.40 -6.60
CA ALA A 2 -5.75 -7.72 -7.11
C ALA A 2 -5.60 -8.77 -5.99
N GLU A 3 -5.46 -8.34 -4.72
CA GLU A 3 -5.35 -9.25 -3.56
C GLU A 3 -6.58 -10.14 -3.37
N VAL A 4 -7.72 -9.84 -4.00
CA VAL A 4 -8.89 -10.75 -3.98
C VAL A 4 -8.51 -12.14 -4.49
N ARG A 5 -7.56 -12.23 -5.44
CA ARG A 5 -7.05 -13.51 -5.95
C ARG A 5 -5.63 -13.83 -5.47
N LEU A 6 -4.80 -12.82 -5.18
CA LEU A 6 -3.41 -13.03 -4.73
C LEU A 6 -3.22 -13.17 -3.21
N LEU A 7 -4.25 -12.83 -2.44
CA LEU A 7 -4.16 -12.56 -1.01
C LEU A 7 -3.26 -11.34 -0.71
N ASP A 8 -3.27 -10.91 0.55
CA ASP A 8 -2.31 -9.93 1.02
C ASP A 8 -0.97 -10.63 1.29
N LEU A 9 0.03 -10.27 0.49
CA LEU A 9 1.33 -10.92 0.47
C LEU A 9 2.29 -10.17 1.38
N PRO A 10 2.78 -10.79 2.48
CA PRO A 10 3.73 -10.13 3.36
C PRO A 10 5.02 -9.80 2.62
N ALA A 11 5.73 -8.75 3.04
CA ALA A 11 6.94 -8.28 2.37
C ALA A 11 7.97 -9.40 2.10
N ARG A 12 8.12 -10.34 3.04
CA ARG A 12 9.02 -11.50 2.92
C ARG A 12 8.60 -12.51 1.85
N ALA A 13 7.30 -12.62 1.55
CA ALA A 13 6.80 -13.51 0.51
C ALA A 13 7.00 -12.93 -0.91
N LYS A 14 7.06 -11.59 -1.04
CA LYS A 14 7.19 -10.91 -2.34
C LYS A 14 8.41 -11.36 -3.15
N LYS A 15 9.53 -11.72 -2.50
CA LYS A 15 10.75 -12.20 -3.18
C LYS A 15 10.56 -13.51 -3.96
N TYR A 16 9.52 -14.28 -3.65
CA TYR A 16 9.21 -15.55 -4.33
C TYR A 16 8.26 -15.37 -5.52
N ILE A 17 7.68 -14.19 -5.69
CA ILE A 17 6.72 -13.91 -6.76
C ILE A 17 7.43 -13.17 -7.88
N LYS A 18 7.52 -13.82 -9.04
CA LYS A 18 8.06 -13.22 -10.26
C LYS A 18 6.96 -12.43 -10.96
N ASN A 19 7.31 -11.31 -11.58
CA ASN A 19 6.41 -10.49 -12.41
C ASN A 19 5.11 -10.07 -11.71
N LYS A 20 5.18 -9.75 -10.41
CA LYS A 20 4.02 -9.38 -9.58
C LYS A 20 3.14 -8.30 -10.22
N GLU A 21 3.75 -7.26 -10.80
CA GLU A 21 3.01 -6.15 -11.41
C GLU A 21 2.17 -6.61 -12.61
N GLU A 22 2.72 -7.45 -13.49
CA GLU A 22 1.98 -7.98 -14.65
C GLU A 22 0.85 -8.91 -14.18
N LEU A 23 1.12 -9.76 -13.18
CA LEU A 23 0.12 -10.64 -12.61
C LEU A 23 -1.04 -9.88 -11.97
N GLU A 24 -0.76 -8.81 -11.22
CA GLU A 24 -1.80 -7.94 -10.66
C GLU A 24 -2.62 -7.27 -11.75
N LYS A 25 -1.99 -6.86 -12.85
CA LYS A 25 -2.65 -6.24 -14.00
C LYS A 25 -3.56 -7.21 -14.73
N GLU A 26 -3.14 -8.45 -14.93
CA GLU A 26 -3.96 -9.53 -15.50
C GLU A 26 -5.19 -9.80 -14.63
N ILE A 27 -5.00 -9.95 -13.31
CA ILE A 27 -6.10 -10.16 -12.37
C ILE A 27 -7.08 -9.00 -12.39
N MET A 28 -6.60 -7.76 -12.46
CA MET A 28 -7.48 -6.60 -12.54
C MET A 28 -8.32 -6.59 -13.81
N LYS A 29 -7.75 -6.97 -14.96
CA LYS A 29 -8.52 -7.10 -16.22
C LYS A 29 -9.62 -8.15 -16.08
N ASP A 30 -9.29 -9.31 -15.51
CA ASP A 30 -10.25 -10.39 -15.29
C ASP A 30 -11.38 -9.98 -14.34
N LEU A 31 -11.06 -9.28 -13.24
CA LEU A 31 -12.04 -8.89 -12.23
C LEU A 31 -13.10 -7.94 -12.77
N ILE A 32 -12.71 -7.07 -13.72
CA ILE A 32 -13.62 -6.06 -14.29
C ILE A 32 -14.23 -6.50 -15.63
N ASP A 33 -13.95 -7.70 -16.13
CA ASP A 33 -14.29 -8.06 -17.51
C ASP A 33 -15.80 -8.12 -17.80
N ASN A 34 -16.64 -8.33 -16.79
CA ASN A 34 -18.09 -8.32 -16.99
C ASN A 34 -18.74 -6.94 -16.77
N LEU A 35 -17.95 -5.88 -16.51
CA LEU A 35 -18.48 -4.54 -16.26
C LEU A 35 -18.71 -3.76 -17.58
N PRO A 36 -19.61 -2.76 -17.59
CA PRO A 36 -19.75 -1.84 -18.71
C PRO A 36 -18.42 -1.15 -19.06
N THR A 37 -18.18 -0.89 -20.36
CA THR A 37 -16.90 -0.35 -20.86
C THR A 37 -16.45 0.93 -20.16
N SER A 38 -17.38 1.84 -19.88
CA SER A 38 -17.08 3.09 -19.16
C SER A 38 -16.54 2.83 -17.75
N ILE A 39 -17.13 1.85 -17.04
CA ILE A 39 -16.72 1.46 -15.70
C ILE A 39 -15.39 0.72 -15.72
N LYS A 40 -15.20 -0.22 -16.66
CA LYS A 40 -13.91 -0.92 -16.86
C LYS A 40 -12.76 0.08 -16.97
N ARG A 41 -12.95 1.10 -17.81
CA ARG A 41 -11.94 2.13 -18.04
C ARG A 41 -11.59 2.89 -16.77
N ILE A 42 -12.59 3.34 -16.01
CA ILE A 42 -12.35 4.06 -14.74
C ILE A 42 -11.51 3.21 -13.79
N PHE A 43 -11.91 1.97 -13.54
CA PHE A 43 -11.17 1.09 -12.62
C PHE A 43 -9.75 0.78 -13.11
N PHE A 44 -9.58 0.49 -14.40
CA PHE A 44 -8.29 0.14 -14.96
C PHE A 44 -7.33 1.34 -14.99
N ASP A 45 -7.82 2.52 -15.37
CA ASP A 45 -7.02 3.76 -15.40
C ASP A 45 -6.60 4.15 -13.98
N THR A 46 -7.52 4.12 -12.99
CA THR A 46 -7.19 4.38 -11.58
C THR A 46 -6.21 3.35 -11.01
N PHE A 47 -6.36 2.07 -11.36
CA PHE A 47 -5.43 1.02 -10.95
C PHE A 47 -4.02 1.29 -11.50
N ASN A 48 -3.90 1.61 -12.79
CA ASN A 48 -2.61 1.91 -13.41
C ASN A 48 -1.98 3.17 -12.79
N GLU A 49 -2.77 4.22 -12.56
CA GLU A 49 -2.31 5.44 -11.89
C GLU A 49 -1.72 5.13 -10.50
N TYR A 50 -2.44 4.33 -9.71
CA TYR A 50 -1.97 3.89 -8.40
C TYR A 50 -0.67 3.08 -8.48
N GLN A 51 -0.55 2.16 -9.43
CA GLN A 51 0.66 1.34 -9.61
C GLN A 51 1.87 2.17 -10.06
N GLU A 52 1.67 3.20 -10.89
CA GLU A 52 2.76 4.03 -11.39
C GLU A 52 3.36 4.96 -10.34
N LYS A 53 2.60 5.33 -9.30
CA LYS A 53 3.05 6.18 -8.17
C LYS A 53 3.59 7.56 -8.57
N LYS A 54 3.09 8.13 -9.67
CA LYS A 54 3.55 9.43 -10.19
C LYS A 54 2.60 10.59 -9.91
N SER A 55 1.29 10.33 -9.91
CA SER A 55 0.32 11.38 -9.62
C SER A 55 0.37 11.77 -8.14
N LYS A 56 -0.12 12.97 -7.82
CA LYS A 56 -0.17 13.43 -6.42
C LYS A 56 -1.11 12.53 -5.61
N GLU A 57 -2.23 12.17 -6.21
CA GLU A 57 -3.26 11.30 -5.67
C GLU A 57 -2.69 9.91 -5.36
N ALA A 58 -1.95 9.30 -6.29
CA ALA A 58 -1.30 8.02 -6.06
C ALA A 58 -0.26 8.12 -4.93
N ILE A 59 0.62 9.13 -4.95
CA ILE A 59 1.63 9.33 -3.91
C ILE A 59 0.98 9.50 -2.54
N ILE A 60 -0.04 10.34 -2.42
CA ILE A 60 -0.78 10.56 -1.17
C ILE A 60 -1.44 9.27 -0.70
N THR A 61 -1.99 8.47 -1.62
CA THR A 61 -2.62 7.18 -1.29
C THR A 61 -1.58 6.17 -0.77
N HIS A 62 -0.40 6.08 -1.38
CA HIS A 62 0.70 5.23 -0.89
C HIS A 62 1.21 5.69 0.47
N ASP A 63 1.33 7.00 0.69
CA ASP A 63 1.70 7.55 1.99
C ASP A 63 0.64 7.21 3.06
N ALA A 64 -0.65 7.29 2.73
CA ALA A 64 -1.74 6.95 3.64
C ALA A 64 -1.72 5.46 4.04
N ASP A 65 -1.51 4.54 3.08
CA ASP A 65 -1.29 3.11 3.35
C ASP A 65 -0.13 2.89 4.33
N LYS A 66 0.98 3.61 4.14
CA LYS A 66 2.14 3.51 5.02
C LYS A 66 1.89 4.07 6.43
N LEU A 67 1.12 5.14 6.55
CA LEU A 67 0.72 5.67 7.85
C LEU A 67 -0.22 4.71 8.60
N ASP A 68 -1.12 4.01 7.89
CA ASP A 68 -1.93 2.95 8.51
C ASP A 68 -1.05 1.80 9.02
N MET A 69 -0.09 1.34 8.21
CA MET A 69 0.91 0.36 8.64
C MET A 69 1.72 0.81 9.86
N LEU A 70 2.06 2.11 9.96
CA LEU A 70 2.78 2.65 11.13
C LEU A 70 1.95 2.51 12.41
N LEU A 71 0.66 2.87 12.35
CA LEU A 71 -0.25 2.76 13.47
C LEU A 71 -0.38 1.32 13.94
N GLN A 72 -0.54 0.38 13.00
CA GLN A 72 -0.56 -1.05 13.29
C GLN A 72 0.74 -1.53 13.97
N ALA A 73 1.90 -1.10 13.47
CA ALA A 73 3.19 -1.46 14.04
C ALA A 73 3.37 -0.96 15.49
N ILE A 74 2.83 0.22 15.81
CA ILE A 74 2.84 0.76 17.17
C ILE A 74 1.92 -0.05 18.08
N GLU A 75 0.72 -0.39 17.63
CA GLU A 75 -0.22 -1.21 18.40
C GLU A 75 0.39 -2.58 18.73
N TYR A 76 0.99 -3.26 17.75
CA TYR A 76 1.69 -4.51 18.01
C TYR A 76 2.92 -4.35 18.90
N SER A 77 3.63 -3.21 18.82
CA SER A 77 4.72 -2.90 19.75
C SER A 77 4.21 -2.83 21.19
N LYS A 78 3.04 -2.21 21.42
CA LYS A 78 2.40 -2.13 22.75
C LYS A 78 1.97 -3.50 23.28
N GLN A 79 1.68 -4.45 22.38
CA GLN A 79 1.37 -5.84 22.72
C GLN A 79 2.63 -6.71 22.95
N GLY A 80 3.84 -6.14 22.82
CA GLY A 80 5.11 -6.83 23.09
C GLY A 80 5.77 -7.48 21.87
N TYR A 81 5.28 -7.24 20.65
CA TYR A 81 5.94 -7.70 19.43
C TYR A 81 7.07 -6.74 19.03
N ASN A 82 8.18 -7.28 18.52
CA ASN A 82 9.25 -6.45 17.97
C ASN A 82 8.88 -5.96 16.56
N THR A 83 8.60 -4.65 16.43
CA THR A 83 8.20 -4.00 15.18
C THR A 83 9.17 -2.91 14.72
N GLU A 84 10.37 -2.81 15.31
CA GLU A 84 11.32 -1.71 15.03
C GLU A 84 11.73 -1.64 13.55
N GLU A 85 12.02 -2.78 12.93
CA GLU A 85 12.37 -2.87 11.50
C GLU A 85 11.21 -2.38 10.63
N TRP A 86 9.98 -2.77 10.95
CA TRP A 86 8.78 -2.38 10.21
C TRP A 86 8.53 -0.86 10.31
N ILE A 87 8.67 -0.29 11.51
CA ILE A 87 8.54 1.16 11.72
C ILE A 87 9.58 1.90 10.87
N LYS A 88 10.84 1.45 10.88
CA LYS A 88 11.92 2.05 10.09
C LYS A 88 11.63 2.00 8.59
N ASP A 89 11.18 0.85 8.09
CA ASP A 89 10.85 0.67 6.67
C ASP A 89 9.74 1.62 6.24
N VAL A 90 8.67 1.71 7.04
CA VAL A 90 7.55 2.63 6.79
C VAL A 90 8.03 4.07 6.71
N LEU A 91 8.77 4.55 7.71
CA LEU A 91 9.26 5.94 7.75
C LEU A 91 10.15 6.30 6.55
N SER A 92 10.98 5.35 6.09
CA SER A 92 11.86 5.56 4.93
C SER A 92 11.10 5.69 3.61
N SER A 93 9.88 5.12 3.54
CA SER A 93 9.06 5.07 2.34
C SER A 93 8.10 6.25 2.17
N LEU A 94 7.91 7.07 3.20
CA LEU A 94 7.02 8.24 3.14
C LEU A 94 7.61 9.33 2.23
N ILE A 95 6.79 9.85 1.33
CA ILE A 95 7.21 10.81 0.30
C ILE A 95 6.83 12.22 0.71
N THR A 96 5.55 12.47 0.99
CA THR A 96 5.04 13.82 1.16
C THR A 96 5.47 14.43 2.50
N PRO A 97 5.72 15.76 2.54
CA PRO A 97 6.01 16.45 3.79
C PRO A 97 4.89 16.31 4.82
N THR A 98 3.63 16.27 4.36
CA THR A 98 2.47 16.10 5.23
C THR A 98 2.46 14.73 5.89
N ALA A 99 2.71 13.65 5.14
CA ALA A 99 2.77 12.32 5.71
C ALA A 99 3.89 12.17 6.74
N LYS A 100 5.07 12.73 6.47
CA LYS A 100 6.19 12.76 7.43
C LYS A 100 5.81 13.45 8.74
N ARG A 101 5.15 14.62 8.67
CA ARG A 101 4.67 15.32 9.87
C ARG A 101 3.63 14.50 10.65
N ILE A 102 2.74 13.79 9.96
CA ILE A 102 1.75 12.91 10.61
C ILE A 102 2.48 11.76 11.33
N ALA A 103 3.45 11.12 10.67
CA ALA A 103 4.26 10.07 11.29
C ALA A 103 4.99 10.57 12.55
N ASP A 104 5.56 11.78 12.52
CA ASP A 104 6.21 12.39 13.70
C ASP A 104 5.23 12.62 14.87
N VAL A 105 3.97 12.92 14.59
CA VAL A 105 2.93 13.05 15.63
C VAL A 105 2.57 11.67 16.18
N ILE A 106 2.34 10.70 15.30
CA ILE A 106 2.03 9.31 15.67
C ILE A 106 3.11 8.74 16.61
N LEU A 107 4.39 8.92 16.28
CA LEU A 107 5.50 8.43 17.09
C LEU A 107 5.59 9.09 18.47
N ARG A 108 5.18 10.35 18.60
CA ARG A 108 5.09 11.05 19.90
C ARG A 108 3.96 10.54 20.77
N CYS A 109 2.89 10.01 20.17
CA CYS A 109 1.78 9.38 20.88
C CYS A 109 2.03 7.90 21.23
N LYS A 110 3.24 7.38 20.97
CA LYS A 110 3.61 5.99 21.30
C LYS A 110 3.71 5.74 22.82
N GLU A 111 3.76 6.81 23.62
CA GLU A 111 3.71 6.78 25.09
C GLU A 111 2.43 6.14 25.65
#